data_AF-A0A0F9I4J3-F1
#
_entry.id   AF-A0A0F9I4J3-F1
#
_cell.length_a   1.000
_cell.length_b   1.000
_cell.length_c   1.000
_cell.angle_alpha   90.00
_cell.angle_beta   90.00
_cell.angle_gamma   90.00
#
_symmetry.space_group_name_H-M   'P 1'
#
loop_
_entity.id
_entity.type
_entity.pdbx_description
1 polymer ?
#
loop_
_entity_poly.entity_id
_entity_poly.type
_entity_poly.pdbx_seq_one_letter_code
_entity_poly.pdbx_strand_id
1 'polypeptide(L)'
;MSGERQDCAATVFAGRTGTFPCYRKGPFKEGGKFWCFQHAPSKVAERCAQAAKKYDDEWKARDAAELQAENKIWNEAIEAAAELMESHVLRSSHDGHSLTPIYGGLKGGGNLEGRVRAAAIRKLKKP
;
A
#
# COMPACT_ATOMS: atom_id res chain seq x y z
N MET A 1 -48.08 23.05 -7.04
CA MET A 1 -47.39 23.00 -8.34
C MET A 1 -47.22 21.53 -8.74
N SER A 2 -48.12 20.99 -9.55
CA SER A 2 -48.02 19.61 -10.08
C SER A 2 -47.31 19.64 -11.41
N GLY A 3 -45.98 19.61 -11.39
CA GLY A 3 -45.17 19.46 -12.62
C GLY A 3 -45.48 18.13 -13.30
N GLU A 4 -45.61 18.15 -14.63
CA GLU A 4 -45.75 16.96 -15.47
C GLU A 4 -44.72 15.90 -15.07
N ARG A 5 -45.20 14.69 -14.77
CA ARG A 5 -44.35 13.56 -14.42
C ARG A 5 -43.69 13.05 -15.70
N GLN A 6 -42.36 13.11 -15.77
CA GLN A 6 -41.59 12.60 -16.90
C GLN A 6 -40.75 11.38 -16.49
N ASP A 7 -40.83 10.35 -17.33
CA ASP A 7 -40.19 9.07 -17.07
C ASP A 7 -38.68 9.15 -17.32
N CYS A 8 -37.93 8.33 -16.57
CA CYS A 8 -36.48 8.22 -16.79
C CYS A 8 -36.20 7.60 -18.16
N ALA A 9 -35.39 8.28 -18.96
CA ALA A 9 -34.94 7.88 -20.29
C ALA A 9 -33.91 6.73 -20.28
N ALA A 10 -33.73 6.06 -19.15
CA ALA A 10 -32.89 4.89 -19.03
C ALA A 10 -33.63 3.69 -19.62
N THR A 11 -33.68 3.64 -20.95
CA THR A 11 -34.10 2.47 -21.74
C THR A 11 -32.82 1.83 -22.28
N VAL A 12 -32.39 0.75 -21.62
CA VAL A 12 -31.43 -0.25 -22.13
C VAL A 12 -30.14 0.32 -22.75
N PHE A 13 -29.12 0.59 -21.93
CA PHE A 13 -27.74 0.63 -22.45
C PHE A 13 -27.28 -0.83 -22.61
N ALA A 14 -27.58 -1.42 -23.77
CA ALA A 14 -27.33 -2.82 -24.07
C ALA A 14 -25.82 -3.14 -24.05
N GLY A 15 -25.39 -3.95 -23.09
CA GLY A 15 -23.97 -4.32 -22.99
C GLY A 15 -23.60 -5.52 -22.12
N ARG A 16 -24.33 -5.88 -21.04
CA ARG A 16 -24.20 -7.16 -20.31
C ARG A 16 -25.23 -7.34 -19.19
N THR A 17 -25.66 -8.61 -19.04
CA THR A 17 -26.41 -9.27 -17.96
C THR A 17 -27.23 -8.39 -16.99
N GLY A 18 -28.46 -8.08 -17.41
CA GLY A 18 -29.51 -7.55 -16.53
C GLY A 18 -30.10 -6.23 -17.02
N THR A 19 -31.11 -6.29 -17.89
CA THR A 19 -31.87 -5.12 -18.35
C THR A 19 -33.11 -4.92 -17.49
N PHE A 20 -32.99 -4.15 -16.41
CA PHE A 20 -34.16 -3.74 -15.63
C PHE A 20 -34.61 -2.35 -16.08
N PRO A 21 -35.85 -2.18 -16.56
CA PRO A 21 -36.39 -0.86 -16.87
C PRO A 21 -36.41 0.00 -15.61
N CYS A 22 -36.04 1.27 -15.75
CA CYS A 22 -36.08 2.21 -14.64
C CYS A 22 -37.50 2.73 -14.44
N TYR A 23 -38.17 2.27 -13.38
CA TYR A 23 -39.50 2.76 -12.99
C TYR A 23 -39.45 4.09 -12.21
N ARG A 24 -38.26 4.66 -12.00
CA ARG A 24 -38.10 5.94 -11.29
C ARG A 24 -38.33 7.09 -12.25
N LYS A 25 -38.90 8.18 -11.72
CA LYS A 25 -39.07 9.43 -12.46
C LYS A 25 -37.75 10.16 -12.55
N GLY A 26 -37.55 10.88 -13.65
CA GLY A 26 -36.35 11.67 -13.87
C GLY A 26 -36.50 13.12 -13.48
N PRO A 27 -35.93 13.61 -12.36
CA PRO A 27 -35.95 15.03 -12.04
C PRO A 27 -34.85 15.83 -12.78
N PHE A 28 -33.90 15.14 -13.43
CA PHE A 28 -32.77 15.78 -14.13
C PHE A 28 -33.02 15.79 -15.63
N LYS A 29 -32.82 16.94 -16.29
CA LYS A 29 -32.88 17.05 -17.76
C LYS A 29 -31.47 17.16 -18.32
N GLU A 30 -31.02 16.15 -19.06
CA GLU A 30 -29.69 16.10 -19.68
C GLU A 30 -29.81 15.57 -21.11
N GLY A 31 -29.18 16.26 -22.07
CA GLY A 31 -29.25 15.86 -23.49
C GLY A 31 -30.68 15.80 -24.05
N GLY A 32 -31.56 16.68 -23.58
CA GLY A 32 -32.98 16.70 -23.96
C GLY A 32 -33.85 15.59 -23.37
N LYS A 33 -33.27 14.70 -22.54
CA LYS A 33 -33.94 13.55 -21.92
C LYS A 33 -34.03 13.73 -20.40
N PHE A 34 -35.02 13.08 -19.79
CA PHE A 34 -35.20 13.09 -18.33
C PHE A 34 -34.52 11.88 -17.70
N TRP A 35 -33.81 12.06 -16.61
CA TRP A 35 -33.01 11.02 -15.96
C TRP A 35 -33.26 11.01 -14.46
N CYS A 36 -33.34 9.82 -13.88
CA CYS A 36 -33.33 9.67 -12.43
C CYS A 36 -31.90 9.84 -11.89
N PHE A 37 -31.76 10.11 -10.59
CA PHE A 37 -30.44 10.29 -9.96
C PHE A 37 -29.47 9.12 -10.22
N GLN A 38 -29.98 7.89 -10.30
CA GLN A 38 -29.17 6.70 -10.53
C GLN A 38 -28.65 6.58 -11.96
N HIS A 39 -29.38 7.10 -12.96
CA HIS A 39 -29.03 6.91 -14.37
C HIS A 39 -28.59 8.19 -15.09
N ALA A 40 -28.76 9.37 -14.48
CA ALA A 40 -28.26 10.62 -15.03
C ALA A 40 -26.74 10.51 -15.26
N PRO A 41 -26.26 10.65 -16.51
CA PRO A 41 -24.84 10.49 -16.83
C PRO A 41 -23.91 11.33 -15.95
N SER A 42 -24.28 12.58 -15.70
CA SER A 42 -23.50 13.47 -14.82
C SER A 42 -23.37 12.91 -13.39
N LYS A 43 -24.46 12.37 -12.84
CA LYS A 43 -24.50 11.80 -11.49
C LYS A 43 -23.84 10.44 -11.38
N VAL A 44 -23.88 9.64 -12.44
CA VAL A 44 -23.08 8.41 -12.53
C VAL A 44 -21.60 8.77 -12.50
N ALA A 45 -21.16 9.71 -13.34
CA ALA A 45 -19.78 10.16 -13.39
C ALA A 45 -19.30 10.72 -12.05
N GLU A 46 -20.12 11.55 -11.40
CA GLU A 46 -19.83 12.10 -10.07
C GLU A 46 -19.58 11.00 -9.03
N ARG A 47 -20.45 9.99 -8.97
CA ARG A 47 -20.30 8.86 -8.05
C ARG A 47 -19.08 8.00 -8.38
N CYS A 48 -18.82 7.75 -9.65
CA CYS A 48 -17.63 7.02 -10.09
C CYS A 48 -16.34 7.76 -9.69
N ALA A 49 -16.30 9.09 -9.85
CA ALA A 49 -15.17 9.91 -9.43
C ALA A 49 -14.97 9.91 -7.92
N GLN A 50 -16.05 10.01 -7.14
CA GLN A 50 -16.00 9.92 -5.68
C GLN A 50 -15.49 8.54 -5.21
N ALA A 51 -15.96 7.47 -5.84
CA ALA A 51 -15.50 6.11 -5.54
C ALA A 51 -14.01 5.95 -5.87
N ALA A 52 -13.56 6.42 -7.04
CA ALA A 52 -12.15 6.39 -7.42
C ALA A 52 -11.27 7.13 -6.41
N LYS A 53 -11.66 8.33 -5.99
CA LYS A 53 -10.94 9.09 -4.95
C LYS A 53 -10.84 8.31 -3.63
N LYS A 54 -11.94 7.68 -3.19
CA LYS A 54 -11.94 6.89 -1.95
C LYS A 54 -10.93 5.74 -2.03
N TYR A 55 -10.89 5.05 -3.16
CA TYR A 55 -9.90 3.99 -3.38
C TYR A 55 -8.48 4.57 -3.36
N ASP A 56 -8.20 5.64 -4.09
CA ASP A 56 -6.86 6.26 -4.11
C ASP A 56 -6.38 6.64 -2.70
N ASP A 57 -7.27 7.17 -1.86
CA ASP A 57 -6.96 7.53 -0.47
C ASP A 57 -6.66 6.26 0.37
N GLU A 58 -7.42 5.18 0.18
CA GLU A 58 -7.17 3.88 0.84
C GLU A 58 -5.83 3.26 0.41
N TRP A 59 -5.50 3.28 -0.89
CA TRP A 59 -4.22 2.77 -1.40
C TRP A 59 -3.04 3.56 -0.87
N LYS A 60 -3.11 4.90 -0.87
CA LYS A 60 -2.07 5.76 -0.28
C LYS A 60 -1.85 5.50 1.20
N ALA A 61 -2.93 5.32 1.96
CA ALA A 61 -2.82 5.02 3.39
C ALA A 61 -2.14 3.66 3.62
N ARG A 62 -2.45 2.66 2.80
CA ARG A 62 -1.83 1.34 2.87
C ARG A 62 -0.34 1.40 2.51
N ASP A 63 0.02 2.07 1.42
CA ASP A 63 1.41 2.20 0.98
C ASP A 63 2.26 2.96 2.00
N ALA A 64 1.69 4.00 2.64
CA ALA A 64 2.35 4.72 3.74
C ALA A 64 2.58 3.82 4.97
N ALA A 65 1.63 2.96 5.31
CA ALA A 65 1.76 2.01 6.41
C ALA A 65 2.83 0.94 6.12
N GLU A 66 2.88 0.44 4.88
CA GLU A 66 3.90 -0.50 4.43
C GLU A 66 5.30 0.11 4.50
N LEU A 67 5.47 1.34 3.99
CA LEU A 67 6.74 2.06 4.07
C LEU A 67 7.19 2.31 5.53
N GLN A 68 6.26 2.61 6.44
CA GLN A 68 6.58 2.75 7.86
C GLN A 68 7.02 1.43 8.50
N ALA A 69 6.39 0.31 8.13
CA ALA A 69 6.76 -1.01 8.61
C ALA A 69 8.16 -1.41 8.10
N GLU A 70 8.45 -1.16 6.83
CA GLU A 70 9.79 -1.40 6.25
C GLU A 70 10.86 -0.56 6.94
N ASN A 71 10.62 0.74 7.11
CA ASN A 71 11.56 1.63 7.79
C ASN A 71 11.83 1.19 9.23
N LYS A 72 10.82 0.69 9.94
CA LYS A 72 11.00 0.14 11.29
C LYS A 72 11.95 -1.06 11.29
N ILE A 73 11.75 -2.01 10.37
CA ILE A 73 12.61 -3.19 10.24
C ILE A 73 14.06 -2.78 9.92
N TRP A 74 14.24 -1.83 9.00
CA TRP A 74 15.57 -1.32 8.66
C TRP A 74 16.26 -0.63 9.83
N ASN A 75 15.54 0.21 10.58
CA ASN A 75 16.08 0.88 11.75
C ASN A 75 16.49 -0.12 12.84
N GLU A 76 15.66 -1.11 13.14
CA GLU A 76 15.99 -2.18 14.09
C GLU A 76 17.22 -2.99 13.62
N ALA A 77 17.37 -3.22 12.32
CA ALA A 77 18.54 -3.90 11.77
C ALA A 77 19.82 -3.05 11.87
N ILE A 78 19.73 -1.73 11.67
CA ILE A 78 20.84 -0.79 11.82
C ILE A 78 21.27 -0.71 13.29
N GLU A 79 20.34 -0.59 14.22
CA GLU A 79 20.62 -0.58 15.67
C GLU A 79 21.31 -1.88 16.10
N ALA A 80 20.79 -3.04 15.69
CA ALA A 80 21.41 -4.33 15.98
C ALA A 80 22.83 -4.45 15.38
N ALA A 81 23.07 -3.87 14.19
CA ALA A 81 24.39 -3.85 13.58
C ALA A 81 25.36 -2.92 14.34
N ALA A 82 24.88 -1.78 14.84
CA ALA A 82 25.67 -0.85 15.64
C ALA A 82 26.09 -1.49 16.98
N GLU A 83 25.18 -2.16 17.69
CA GLU A 83 25.49 -2.90 18.93
C GLU A 83 26.54 -4.00 18.71
N LEU A 84 26.45 -4.70 17.57
CA LEU A 84 27.43 -5.73 17.21
C LEU A 84 28.81 -5.14 16.91
N MET A 85 28.89 -3.96 16.30
CA MET A 85 30.16 -3.27 16.09
C MET A 85 30.74 -2.76 17.41
N GLU A 86 29.93 -2.17 18.28
CA GLU A 86 30.37 -1.65 19.57
C GLU A 86 30.87 -2.76 20.50
N SER A 87 30.18 -3.90 20.56
CA SER A 87 30.64 -5.08 21.30
C SER A 87 31.93 -5.68 20.72
N HIS A 88 32.15 -5.60 19.40
CA HIS A 88 33.42 -6.01 18.77
C HIS A 88 34.58 -5.08 19.12
N VAL A 89 34.34 -3.77 19.21
CA VAL A 89 35.33 -2.76 19.62
C VAL A 89 35.73 -2.95 21.09
N LEU A 90 34.75 -3.17 21.97
CA LEU A 90 35.00 -3.42 23.40
C LEU A 90 35.76 -4.72 23.64
N ARG A 91 35.42 -5.81 22.92
CA ARG A 91 36.12 -7.09 23.07
C ARG A 91 37.58 -7.03 22.58
N SER A 92 37.84 -6.29 21.51
CA SER A 92 39.21 -6.09 21.00
C SER A 92 40.09 -5.25 21.94
N SER A 93 39.46 -4.45 22.82
CA SER A 93 40.16 -3.61 23.79
C SER A 93 40.55 -4.36 25.07
N HIS A 94 39.92 -5.50 25.35
CA HIS A 94 40.15 -6.27 26.58
C HIS A 94 41.28 -7.32 26.46
N ASP A 95 41.65 -7.71 25.25
CA ASP A 95 42.63 -8.80 25.00
C ASP A 95 44.07 -8.30 24.74
N GLY A 96 44.39 -7.01 24.93
CA GLY A 96 45.77 -6.51 24.94
C GLY A 96 46.57 -6.72 23.64
N HIS A 97 45.92 -7.05 22.52
CA HIS A 97 46.59 -7.21 21.23
C HIS A 97 46.59 -5.89 20.46
N SER A 98 47.80 -5.42 20.12
CA SER A 98 47.98 -4.22 19.31
C SER A 98 47.27 -4.36 17.97
N LEU A 99 46.46 -3.36 17.63
CA LEU A 99 45.83 -3.23 16.32
C LEU A 99 46.93 -2.92 15.30
N THR A 100 47.54 -3.95 14.73
CA THR A 100 48.23 -3.80 13.45
C THR A 100 47.16 -3.80 12.34
N PRO A 101 47.21 -2.84 11.40
CA PRO A 101 46.24 -2.77 10.33
C PRO A 101 46.50 -3.93 9.36
N ILE A 102 45.62 -4.93 9.37
CA ILE A 102 45.68 -6.04 8.42
C ILE A 102 45.12 -5.54 7.08
N TYR A 103 45.98 -4.89 6.29
CA TYR A 103 45.81 -4.88 4.84
C TYR A 103 46.28 -6.24 4.30
N GLY A 104 45.33 -7.10 3.93
CA GLY A 104 45.58 -8.27 3.10
C GLY A 104 45.03 -9.59 3.65
N GLY A 105 44.21 -10.26 2.84
CA GLY A 105 43.97 -11.70 2.99
C GLY A 105 42.51 -12.14 2.92
N LEU A 106 41.90 -12.07 1.73
CA LEU A 106 40.79 -12.95 1.36
C LEU A 106 41.22 -14.40 1.55
N LYS A 107 40.71 -15.09 2.58
CA LYS A 107 40.48 -16.55 2.56
C LYS A 107 39.76 -17.00 3.84
N GLY A 108 38.53 -17.49 3.66
CA GLY A 108 37.87 -18.39 4.61
C GLY A 108 37.02 -17.73 5.67
N GLY A 109 35.80 -17.31 5.31
CA GLY A 109 34.76 -16.98 6.28
C GLY A 109 33.50 -16.64 5.52
N GLY A 110 32.45 -17.48 5.67
CA GLY A 110 31.15 -17.24 5.05
C GLY A 110 30.75 -15.78 5.23
N ASN A 111 30.36 -15.13 4.12
CA ASN A 111 30.19 -13.69 4.07
C ASN A 111 29.29 -13.20 5.22
N LEU A 112 29.55 -11.97 5.67
CA LEU A 112 28.79 -11.35 6.76
C LEU A 112 27.27 -11.45 6.53
N GLU A 113 26.83 -11.36 5.27
CA GLU A 113 25.44 -11.61 4.86
C GLU A 113 24.89 -12.97 5.29
N GLY A 114 25.65 -14.06 5.11
CA GLY A 114 25.23 -15.41 5.47
C GLY A 114 25.06 -15.59 6.97
N ARG A 115 25.91 -14.92 7.77
CA ARG A 115 25.83 -14.94 9.24
C ARG A 115 24.66 -14.09 9.75
N VAL A 116 24.42 -12.94 9.13
CA VAL A 116 23.28 -12.06 9.45
C VAL A 116 21.96 -12.74 9.08
N ARG A 117 21.87 -13.37 7.90
CA ARG A 117 20.68 -14.14 7.49
C ARG A 117 20.39 -15.31 8.42
N ALA A 118 21.41 -16.07 8.83
CA ALA A 118 21.23 -17.20 9.74
C ALA A 118 20.78 -16.77 11.15
N ALA A 119 21.25 -15.62 11.64
CA ALA A 119 20.85 -15.06 12.93
C ALA A 119 19.40 -14.55 12.91
N ALA A 120 18.98 -13.89 11.83
CA ALA A 120 17.60 -13.44 11.65
C ALA A 120 16.60 -14.62 11.60
N ILE A 121 16.93 -15.69 10.87
CA ILE A 121 16.09 -16.90 10.79
C ILE A 121 15.93 -17.60 12.15
N ARG A 122 16.97 -17.61 12.99
CA ARG A 122 16.90 -18.21 14.34
C ARG A 122 16.01 -17.42 15.30
N LYS A 123 15.92 -16.09 15.16
CA LYS A 123 15.03 -15.26 15.98
C LYS A 123 13.55 -15.43 15.60
N LEU A 124 13.26 -15.68 14.32
CA LEU A 124 11.89 -15.93 13.82
C LEU A 124 11.32 -17.32 14.16
N LYS A 125 12.14 -18.23 14.70
CA LYS A 125 11.77 -19.63 14.97
C LYS A 125 11.55 -19.97 16.45
N LYS A 126 11.60 -18.98 17.36
CA LYS A 126 11.19 -19.21 18.74
C LYS A 126 9.67 -18.99 18.86
N PRO A 127 8.91 -19.99 19.35
CA PRO A 127 7.48 -19.85 19.61
C PRO A 127 7.20 -18.81 20.70
#